data_AF-A0A106DRI5-F1
#
_entry.id   AF-A0A106DRI5-F1
#
_cell.length_a   1.000
_cell.length_b   1.000
_cell.length_c   1.000
_cell.angle_alpha   90.00
_cell.angle_beta   90.00
_cell.angle_gamma   90.00
#
_symmetry.space_group_name_H-M   'P 1'
#
loop_
_entity.id
_entity.type
_entity.pdbx_description
1 polymer ?
#
loop_
_entity_poly.entity_id
_entity_poly.type
_entity_poly.pdbx_seq_one_letter_code
_entity_poly.pdbx_strand_id
1 'polypeptide(L)' 'MRAILQAAFNVNRRRKDVMDDTRAALLREKVERLRLELTTLGLESSFFYRAPGATKSPVAYLLIGETQVDVEVARNT' A
#
# COMPACT_ATOMS: atom_id res chain seq x y z
N MET A 1 12.79 9.61 17.62
CA MET A 1 11.74 10.33 16.87
C MET A 1 11.62 9.64 15.50
N ARG A 2 10.71 8.66 15.37
CA ARG A 2 10.53 7.85 14.13
C ARG A 2 9.27 8.36 13.42
N ALA A 3 9.40 8.86 12.19
CA ALA A 3 8.30 9.34 11.38
C ALA A 3 7.81 8.20 10.46
N ILE A 4 6.57 7.73 10.68
CA ILE A 4 5.90 6.79 9.77
C ILE A 4 5.24 7.62 8.67
N LEU A 5 5.74 7.52 7.45
CA LEU A 5 5.20 8.24 6.30
C LEU A 5 3.96 7.51 5.78
N GLN A 6 2.76 8.01 6.13
CA GLN A 6 1.48 7.43 5.68
C GLN A 6 0.96 8.20 4.47
N ALA A 7 1.12 7.64 3.27
CA ALA A 7 0.60 8.23 2.03
C ALA A 7 -0.84 7.74 1.76
N ALA A 8 -1.84 8.58 2.05
CA ALA A 8 -3.24 8.31 1.71
C ALA A 8 -3.56 8.83 0.29
N PHE A 9 -3.62 7.93 -0.69
CA PHE A 9 -4.04 8.28 -2.06
C PHE A 9 -5.57 8.44 -2.13
N ASN A 10 -6.05 9.69 -2.12
CA ASN A 10 -7.48 9.99 -2.29
C ASN A 10 -7.80 10.17 -3.79
N VAL A 11 -8.37 9.15 -4.44
CA VAL A 11 -8.69 9.22 -5.88
C VAL A 11 -10.14 9.59 -6.14
N ASN A 12 -10.30 10.70 -6.84
CA ASN A 12 -11.53 11.38 -7.21
C ASN A 12 -12.60 10.51 -7.90
N ARG A 13 -13.84 10.83 -7.57
CA ARG A 13 -15.10 10.06 -7.63
C ARG A 13 -15.85 10.19 -8.98
N ARG A 14 -15.24 9.87 -10.13
CA ARG A 14 -15.93 10.12 -11.44
C ARG A 14 -15.74 9.13 -12.61
N ARG A 15 -15.48 7.84 -12.36
CA ARG A 15 -15.60 6.78 -13.38
C ARG A 15 -16.07 5.48 -12.73
N LYS A 16 -17.38 5.30 -12.74
CA LYS A 16 -18.11 4.22 -12.07
C LYS A 16 -18.24 3.06 -13.07
N ASP A 17 -17.91 1.84 -12.63
CA ASP A 17 -18.45 0.56 -13.11
C ASP A 17 -17.75 -0.26 -14.23
N VAL A 18 -16.69 0.22 -14.91
CA VAL A 18 -15.81 -0.67 -15.75
C VAL A 18 -14.31 -0.56 -15.36
N MET A 19 -14.01 0.30 -14.40
CA MET A 19 -12.66 0.84 -14.17
C MET A 19 -11.98 0.34 -12.88
N ASP A 20 -12.45 -0.76 -12.30
CA ASP A 20 -11.91 -1.28 -11.02
C ASP A 20 -10.80 -2.32 -11.24
N ASP A 21 -11.02 -3.37 -12.03
CA ASP A 21 -10.03 -4.45 -12.16
C ASP A 21 -8.77 -4.03 -12.92
N THR A 22 -8.91 -3.35 -14.05
CA THR A 22 -7.76 -2.82 -14.82
C THR A 22 -6.95 -1.83 -14.00
N ARG A 23 -7.64 -1.02 -13.19
CA ARG A 23 -6.98 -0.02 -12.35
C ARG A 23 -6.29 -0.66 -11.15
N ALA A 24 -6.90 -1.69 -10.55
CA ALA A 24 -6.29 -2.49 -9.49
C ALA A 24 -5.05 -3.24 -10.00
N ALA A 25 -5.11 -3.80 -11.21
CA ALA A 25 -3.97 -4.44 -11.86
C ALA A 25 -2.81 -3.45 -12.11
N LEU A 26 -3.11 -2.27 -12.65
CA LEU A 26 -2.11 -1.21 -12.85
C LEU A 26 -1.52 -0.70 -11.54
N LEU A 27 -2.35 -0.58 -10.49
CA LEU A 27 -1.88 -0.20 -9.16
C LEU A 27 -0.90 -1.24 -8.62
N ARG A 28 -1.26 -2.53 -8.72
CA ARG A 28 -0.43 -3.65 -8.27
C ARG A 28 0.92 -3.66 -9.00
N GLU A 29 0.92 -3.50 -10.31
CA GLU A 29 2.15 -3.45 -11.11
C GLU A 29 3.08 -2.30 -10.69
N LYS A 30 2.51 -1.11 -10.42
CA LYS A 30 3.29 0.03 -9.92
C LYS A 30 3.85 -0.21 -8.53
N VAL A 31 3.06 -0.84 -7.65
CA VAL A 31 3.50 -1.18 -6.30
C VAL A 31 4.62 -2.23 -6.33
N GLU A 32 4.53 -3.25 -7.18
CA GLU A 32 5.60 -4.25 -7.31
C GLU A 32 6.91 -3.61 -7.79
N ARG A 33 6.85 -2.66 -8.72
CA ARG A 33 8.03 -1.87 -9.12
C ARG A 33 8.64 -1.09 -7.94
N LEU A 34 7.80 -0.39 -7.18
CA LEU A 34 8.27 0.33 -5.99
C LEU A 34 8.89 -0.61 -4.96
N ARG A 35 8.33 -1.81 -4.76
CA ARG A 35 8.88 -2.81 -3.82
C ARG A 35 10.25 -3.30 -4.27
N LEU A 36 10.45 -3.54 -5.57
CA LEU A 36 11.76 -3.88 -6.12
C LEU A 36 12.77 -2.76 -5.87
N GLU A 37 12.39 -1.51 -6.12
CA GLU A 37 13.25 -0.35 -5.84
C GLU A 37 13.62 -0.27 -4.34
N LEU A 38 12.66 -0.47 -3.44
CA LEU A 38 12.92 -0.50 -2.00
C LEU A 38 13.88 -1.62 -1.60
N THR A 39 13.71 -2.82 -2.16
CA THR A 39 14.65 -3.93 -1.94
C THR A 39 16.06 -3.58 -2.42
N THR A 40 16.20 -2.90 -3.57
CA THR A 40 17.54 -2.45 -4.04
C THR A 40 18.18 -1.42 -3.12
N LEU A 41 17.38 -0.67 -2.36
CA LEU A 41 17.85 0.27 -1.33
C LEU A 41 18.12 -0.41 0.02
N GLY A 42 17.95 -1.73 0.12
CA GLY A 42 18.12 -2.49 1.36
C GLY A 42 16.96 -2.33 2.36
N LEU A 43 15.79 -1.88 1.90
CA LEU A 43 14.60 -1.72 2.72
C LEU A 43 13.65 -2.91 2.55
N GLU A 44 12.99 -3.27 3.65
CA GLU A 44 11.93 -4.26 3.68
C GLU A 44 10.58 -3.62 3.40
N SER A 45 9.69 -4.34 2.69
CA SER A 45 8.37 -3.82 2.36
C SER A 45 7.27 -4.88 2.32
N SER A 46 6.07 -4.51 2.76
CA SER A 46 4.88 -5.36 2.71
C SER A 46 3.70 -4.62 2.12
N PHE A 47 2.97 -5.27 1.22
CA PHE A 47 1.79 -4.71 0.57
C PHE A 47 0.56 -5.58 0.85
N PHE A 48 -0.53 -4.97 1.32
CA PHE A 48 -1.79 -5.68 1.57
C PHE A 48 -3.01 -4.76 1.44
N TYR A 49 -4.17 -5.37 1.25
CA TYR A 49 -5.45 -4.68 1.32
C TYR A 49 -6.10 -4.94 2.67
N ARG A 50 -6.67 -3.89 3.28
CA ARG A 50 -7.49 -4.00 4.49
C ARG A 50 -8.82 -3.30 4.24
N ALA A 51 -9.92 -4.00 4.49
CA ALA A 51 -11.23 -3.37 4.58
C ALA A 51 -11.35 -2.70 5.97
N PRO A 52 -11.47 -1.36 6.07
CA PRO A 52 -11.60 -0.71 7.35
C PRO A 52 -13.06 -0.81 7.82
N GLY A 53 -13.40 -1.82 8.63
CA GLY A 53 -14.71 -1.94 9.29
C GLY A 53 -15.90 -1.42 8.47
N ALA A 54 -16.71 -0.51 9.05
CA ALA A 54 -17.92 0.06 8.48
C ALA A 54 -17.72 1.07 7.30
N THR A 55 -16.65 0.95 6.50
CA THR A 55 -16.43 1.83 5.32
C THR A 55 -16.55 1.09 3.99
N LYS A 56 -16.93 1.86 2.95
CA LYS A 56 -17.52 1.38 1.69
C LYS A 56 -16.52 0.82 0.66
N SER A 57 -15.22 0.72 0.93
CA SER A 57 -14.26 0.16 -0.04
C SER A 57 -12.93 -0.27 0.61
N PRO A 58 -12.30 -1.38 0.17
CA PRO A 58 -10.99 -1.81 0.65
C PRO A 58 -9.89 -0.78 0.37
N VAL A 59 -9.00 -0.58 1.34
CA VAL A 59 -7.85 0.34 1.26
C VAL A 59 -6.56 -0.46 1.09
N ALA A 60 -5.69 -0.01 0.20
CA ALA A 60 -4.37 -0.59 -0.02
C ALA A 60 -3.33 0.05 0.91
N TYR A 61 -2.49 -0.77 1.53
CA TYR A 61 -1.40 -0.37 2.42
C TYR A 61 -0.07 -0.87 1.88
N LEU A 62 0.92 0.01 1.83
CA LEU A 62 2.33 -0.32 1.58
C LEU A 62 3.12 0.09 2.82
N LEU A 63 3.68 -0.89 3.51
CA LEU A 63 4.57 -0.70 4.66
C LEU A 63 6.02 -0.78 4.19
N ILE A 64 6.87 0.07 4.75
CA ILE A 64 8.30 0.16 4.44
C ILE A 64 9.05 0.26 5.77
N GLY A 65 10.09 -0.56 5.94
CA GLY A 65 10.93 -0.59 7.14
C GLY A 65 12.38 -0.88 6.79
N GLU A 66 13.29 -0.60 7.72
CA GLU A 66 14.70 -0.98 7.58
C GLU A 66 14.90 -2.48 7.77
N THR A 67 14.04 -3.11 8.58
CA THR A 67 14.07 -4.54 8.85
C THR A 67 12.69 -5.16 8.73
N GLN A 68 12.64 -6.50 8.61
CA GLN A 68 11.38 -7.25 8.59
C GLN A 68 10.58 -7.01 9.88
N VAL A 69 11.27 -6.85 11.02
CA VAL A 69 10.65 -6.57 12.32
C VAL A 69 9.91 -5.23 12.32
N ASP A 70 10.48 -4.19 11.72
CA ASP A 70 9.82 -2.88 11.62
C ASP A 70 8.51 -2.97 10.82
N VAL A 71 8.51 -3.77 9.74
CA VAL A 71 7.33 -4.01 8.91
C VAL A 71 6.26 -4.80 9.67
N GLU A 72 6.66 -5.82 10.44
CA GLU A 72 5.73 -6.62 11.25
C GLU A 72 5.10 -5.82 12.40
N VAL A 73 5.88 -4.99 13.08
CA VAL A 73 5.38 -4.07 14.12
C VAL A 73 4.35 -3.10 13.53
N ALA A 74 4.66 -2.49 12.38
CA ALA A 74 3.76 -1.56 11.71
C ALA A 74 2.46 -2.24 11.22
N ARG A 75 2.52 -3.54 10.88
CA ARG A 75 1.34 -4.31 10.45
C ARG A 75 0.37 -4.63 11.59
N ASN A 76 0.89 -4.79 12.80
CA ASN A 76 0.13 -5.18 13.99
C ASN A 76 -0.33 -3.98 14.85
N THR A 77 -0.04 -2.75 14.40
CA THR A 77 -0.52 -1.50 15.00
C THR A 77 -1.86 -1.09 14.40
#